data_AF-A0A942LJ04-F1
#
_entry.id   AF-A0A942LJ04-F1
#
_cell.length_a   1.000
_cell.length_b   1.000
_cell.length_c   1.000
_cell.angle_alpha   90.00
_cell.angle_beta   90.00
_cell.angle_gamma   90.00
#
_symmetry.space_group_name_H-M   'P 1'
#
loop_
_entity.id
_entity.type
_entity.pdbx_description
1 polymer ?
#
loop_
_entity_poly.entity_id
_entity_poly.type
_entity_poly.pdbx_seq_one_letter_code
_entity_poly.pdbx_strand_id
1 'polypeptide(L)'
;MAITHEWCRVKLETVAKSHTVRPLRTPAPAARTGPCGAQSWRPRHLLLAPHRLGFALAVLLLLASGAWWALVQVDRVSAVLGLGYAVSPSLGHAAVMSFGFIPLFFTGFLFTAGPKWLAVRGPEAHALVAPLLLQTGGWMVWLLGVHLSLGLTLVGGAVALLGLAWVVALFIGL
;
A
#
# COMPACT_ATOMS: atom_id res chain seq x y z
N MET A 1 28.38 -24.86 -40.78
CA MET A 1 28.87 -23.73 -41.62
C MET A 1 27.73 -23.34 -42.55
N ALA A 2 27.36 -22.05 -42.62
CA ALA A 2 26.38 -21.43 -43.53
C ALA A 2 24.87 -21.39 -43.15
N ILE A 3 24.46 -20.80 -42.02
CA ILE A 3 23.03 -20.37 -41.80
C ILE A 3 22.91 -18.93 -41.23
N THR A 4 24.00 -18.21 -40.96
CA THR A 4 23.96 -16.91 -40.24
C THR A 4 23.99 -15.66 -41.13
N HIS A 5 24.10 -15.79 -42.46
CA HIS A 5 24.32 -14.62 -43.34
C HIS A 5 23.07 -14.10 -44.08
N GLU A 6 21.99 -14.87 -44.17
CA GLU A 6 20.80 -14.50 -44.97
C GLU A 6 19.89 -13.47 -44.25
N TRP A 7 19.79 -13.57 -42.91
CA TRP A 7 18.96 -12.70 -42.08
C TRP A 7 19.45 -11.25 -41.98
N CYS A 8 20.73 -11.01 -42.22
CA CYS A 8 21.30 -9.66 -42.19
C CYS A 8 21.00 -8.87 -43.48
N ARG A 9 20.79 -9.56 -44.61
CA ARG A 9 20.58 -8.92 -45.92
C ARG A 9 19.15 -8.39 -46.09
N VAL A 10 18.15 -9.14 -45.64
CA VAL A 10 16.73 -8.75 -45.76
C VAL A 10 16.41 -7.46 -45.00
N LYS A 11 17.09 -7.21 -43.87
CA LYS A 11 16.83 -6.04 -43.02
C LYS A 11 17.41 -4.74 -43.59
N LEU A 12 18.38 -4.82 -44.50
CA LEU A 12 19.02 -3.65 -45.11
C LEU A 12 18.27 -3.14 -46.34
N GLU A 13 17.62 -4.03 -47.10
CA GLU A 13 16.89 -3.63 -48.33
C GLU A 13 15.56 -2.91 -48.04
N THR A 14 14.92 -3.16 -46.88
CA THR A 14 13.66 -2.48 -46.52
C THR A 14 13.85 -1.02 -46.08
N VAL A 15 15.09 -0.60 -45.76
CA VAL A 15 15.39 0.76 -45.28
C VAL A 15 15.59 1.76 -46.43
N ALA A 16 15.72 1.30 -47.67
CA ALA A 16 15.97 2.14 -48.85
C ALA A 16 14.69 2.66 -49.54
N LYS A 17 13.70 3.14 -48.77
CA LYS A 17 12.66 4.06 -49.30
C LYS A 17 12.79 5.39 -48.59
N SER A 18 13.40 6.33 -49.30
CA SER A 18 13.64 7.71 -48.91
C SER A 18 12.32 8.47 -48.72
N HIS A 19 11.78 8.42 -47.51
CA HIS A 19 10.95 9.52 -47.03
C HIS A 19 11.88 10.65 -46.60
N THR A 20 11.76 11.81 -47.25
CA THR A 20 12.39 13.05 -46.83
C THR A 20 11.93 13.39 -45.41
N VAL A 21 12.72 13.00 -44.42
CA VAL A 21 12.50 13.35 -43.02
C VAL A 21 12.75 14.84 -42.89
N ARG A 22 11.68 15.64 -42.85
CA ARG A 22 11.73 17.02 -42.39
C ARG A 22 12.29 16.99 -40.96
N PRO A 23 13.42 17.66 -40.66
CA PRO A 23 13.94 17.65 -39.30
C PRO A 23 12.89 18.25 -38.39
N LEU A 24 12.35 17.42 -37.49
CA LEU A 24 11.54 17.91 -36.38
C LEU A 24 12.47 18.83 -35.59
N ARG A 25 12.15 20.13 -35.60
CA ARG A 25 12.79 21.12 -34.74
C ARG A 25 12.69 20.57 -33.33
N THR A 26 13.81 20.12 -32.77
CA THR A 26 13.86 19.69 -31.38
C THR A 26 13.38 20.88 -30.57
N PRO A 27 12.28 20.79 -29.80
CA PRO A 27 11.90 21.88 -28.91
C PRO A 27 13.12 22.14 -28.04
N ALA A 28 13.59 23.39 -27.99
CA ALA A 28 14.62 23.78 -27.03
C ALA A 28 14.19 23.25 -25.66
N PRO A 29 15.08 22.62 -24.87
CA PRO A 29 14.72 22.15 -23.55
C PRO A 29 14.14 23.33 -22.79
N ALA A 30 12.83 23.25 -22.49
CA ALA A 30 12.17 24.25 -21.69
C ALA A 30 12.99 24.40 -20.42
N ALA A 31 13.58 25.58 -20.23
CA ALA A 31 14.37 25.89 -19.07
C ALA A 31 13.47 25.67 -17.84
N ARG A 32 13.71 24.58 -17.10
CA ARG A 32 13.11 24.38 -15.78
C ARG A 32 13.81 25.34 -14.83
N THR A 33 13.45 26.62 -14.92
CA THR A 33 13.94 27.67 -14.03
C THR A 33 13.07 27.71 -12.78
N GLY A 34 13.57 27.06 -11.74
CA GLY A 34 13.10 27.17 -10.37
C GLY A 34 13.64 26.00 -9.57
N PRO A 35 14.17 26.20 -8.34
CA PRO A 35 14.31 25.07 -7.43
C PRO A 35 12.95 24.40 -7.39
N CYS A 36 12.89 23.08 -7.66
CA CYS A 36 11.68 22.28 -7.52
C CYS A 36 11.15 22.60 -6.13
N GLY A 37 10.15 23.50 -6.06
CA GLY A 37 9.78 24.14 -4.82
C GLY A 37 9.44 23.02 -3.87
N ALA A 38 10.22 22.85 -2.81
CA ALA A 38 10.13 21.71 -1.92
C ALA A 38 8.68 21.66 -1.45
N GLN A 39 7.91 20.77 -2.06
CA GLN A 39 6.48 20.77 -1.86
C GLN A 39 6.29 20.32 -0.42
N SER A 40 5.90 21.25 0.46
CA SER A 40 5.69 20.98 1.87
C SER A 40 4.79 19.76 1.99
N TRP A 41 5.24 18.71 2.66
CA TRP A 41 4.42 17.53 2.89
C TRP A 41 3.14 17.94 3.63
N ARG A 42 1.98 17.43 3.20
CA ARG A 42 0.68 17.71 3.81
C ARG A 42 -0.12 16.40 3.88
N PRO A 43 -0.79 16.08 5.00
CA PRO A 43 -1.55 14.84 5.15
C PRO A 43 -2.59 14.61 4.05
N ARG A 44 -3.20 15.70 3.54
CA ARG A 44 -4.14 15.65 2.41
C ARG A 44 -3.56 15.00 1.15
N HIS A 45 -2.23 14.98 0.98
CA HIS A 45 -1.60 14.33 -0.17
C HIS A 45 -1.76 12.79 -0.17
N LEU A 46 -2.11 12.19 0.97
CA LEU A 46 -2.48 10.78 1.05
C LEU A 46 -3.78 10.48 0.30
N LEU A 47 -4.68 11.47 0.17
CA LEU A 47 -5.96 11.33 -0.52
C LEU A 47 -5.86 11.56 -2.04
N LEU A 48 -4.66 11.79 -2.59
CA LEU A 48 -4.47 11.95 -4.03
C LEU A 48 -4.61 10.64 -4.80
N ALA A 49 -4.44 9.50 -4.14
CA ALA A 49 -4.63 8.19 -4.76
C ALA A 49 -4.89 7.11 -3.71
N PRO A 50 -5.75 6.12 -4.01
CA PRO A 50 -6.04 4.99 -3.11
C PRO A 50 -4.80 4.30 -2.54
N HIS A 51 -3.80 4.00 -3.40
CA HIS A 51 -2.57 3.35 -2.95
C HIS A 51 -1.78 4.15 -1.92
N ARG A 52 -1.76 5.48 -2.00
CA ARG A 52 -0.98 6.33 -1.06
C ARG A 52 -1.54 6.21 0.35
N LEU A 53 -2.87 6.30 0.47
CA LEU A 53 -3.56 6.14 1.75
C LEU A 53 -3.39 4.72 2.29
N GLY A 54 -3.70 3.69 1.48
CA GLY A 54 -3.61 2.30 1.91
C GLY A 54 -2.20 1.90 2.34
N PHE A 55 -1.17 2.24 1.55
CA PHE A 55 0.21 1.90 1.88
C PHE A 55 0.72 2.67 3.09
N ALA A 56 0.38 3.95 3.24
CA ALA A 56 0.78 4.72 4.41
C ALA A 56 0.20 4.15 5.71
N LEU A 57 -1.09 3.80 5.72
CA LEU A 57 -1.72 3.17 6.87
C LEU A 57 -1.20 1.75 7.13
N ALA A 58 -0.90 0.98 6.08
CA ALA A 58 -0.28 -0.34 6.21
C ALA A 58 1.10 -0.25 6.86
N VAL A 59 1.97 0.67 6.40
CA VAL A 59 3.29 0.90 6.98
C VAL A 59 3.18 1.40 8.42
N LEU A 60 2.26 2.31 8.71
CA LEU A 60 2.01 2.79 10.07
C LEU A 60 1.65 1.62 11.01
N LEU A 61 0.72 0.78 10.59
CA LEU A 61 0.29 -0.38 11.38
C LEU A 61 1.42 -1.41 11.52
N LEU A 62 2.19 -1.68 10.47
CA LEU A 62 3.36 -2.55 10.52
C LEU A 62 4.41 -2.03 11.51
N LEU A 63 4.73 -0.74 11.48
CA LEU A 63 5.68 -0.12 12.41
C LEU A 63 5.16 -0.18 13.86
N ALA A 64 3.88 0.12 14.08
CA ALA A 64 3.26 0.03 15.40
C ALA A 64 3.28 -1.41 15.94
N SER A 65 2.91 -2.40 15.12
CA SER A 65 2.96 -3.82 15.49
C SER A 65 4.38 -4.32 15.71
N GLY A 66 5.35 -3.89 14.90
CA GLY A 66 6.75 -4.24 15.04
C GLY A 66 7.37 -3.64 16.31
N ALA A 67 7.08 -2.38 16.60
CA ALA A 67 7.52 -1.72 17.83
C ALA A 67 6.89 -2.37 19.07
N TRP A 68 5.59 -2.64 19.03
CA TRP A 68 4.90 -3.38 20.08
C TRP A 68 5.52 -4.76 20.30
N TRP A 69 5.77 -5.52 19.25
CA TRP A 69 6.38 -6.84 19.36
C TRP A 69 7.81 -6.75 19.91
N ALA A 70 8.61 -5.77 19.48
CA ALA A 70 9.94 -5.53 20.04
C ALA A 70 9.88 -5.26 21.56
N LEU A 71 8.90 -4.47 22.03
CA LEU A 71 8.68 -4.24 23.46
C LEU A 71 8.34 -5.53 24.20
N VAL A 72 7.46 -6.38 23.63
CA VAL A 72 7.17 -7.71 24.17
C VAL A 72 8.44 -8.54 24.28
N GLN A 73 9.30 -8.56 23.25
CA GLN A 73 10.55 -9.32 23.27
C GLN A 73 11.53 -8.80 24.33
N VAL A 74 11.67 -7.48 24.46
CA VAL A 74 12.49 -6.86 25.52
C VAL A 74 11.98 -7.28 26.89
N ASP A 75 10.68 -7.20 27.13
CA ASP A 75 10.09 -7.59 28.41
C ASP A 75 10.26 -9.08 28.70
N ARG A 76 10.09 -9.94 27.69
CA ARG A 76 10.28 -11.39 27.87
C ARG A 76 11.73 -11.80 28.16
N VAL A 77 12.71 -11.05 27.65
CA VAL A 77 14.13 -11.35 27.88
C VAL A 77 14.66 -10.72 29.16
N SER A 78 14.16 -9.54 29.53
CA SER A 78 14.71 -8.76 30.65
C SER A 78 13.82 -8.69 31.89
N ALA A 79 12.51 -8.93 31.75
CA ALA A 79 11.47 -8.71 32.76
C ALA A 79 11.41 -7.27 33.33
N VAL A 80 12.01 -6.29 32.65
CA VAL A 80 12.13 -4.91 33.16
C VAL A 80 10.82 -4.12 33.03
N LEU A 81 9.98 -4.43 32.04
CA LEU A 81 8.76 -3.65 31.76
C LEU A 81 7.54 -4.19 32.51
N GLY A 82 7.54 -5.48 32.86
CA GLY A 82 6.47 -6.13 33.61
C GLY A 82 5.12 -6.07 32.88
N LEU A 83 5.11 -6.33 31.56
CA LEU A 83 3.91 -6.17 30.75
C LEU A 83 2.85 -7.21 31.15
N GLY A 84 1.65 -6.73 31.48
CA GLY A 84 0.48 -7.58 31.70
C GLY A 84 -0.16 -8.01 30.39
N TYR A 85 -0.68 -9.24 30.32
CA TYR A 85 -1.32 -9.77 29.13
C TYR A 85 -2.67 -10.42 29.49
N ALA A 86 -3.76 -9.85 28.98
CA ALA A 86 -5.09 -10.44 29.05
C ALA A 86 -5.32 -11.50 27.96
N VAL A 87 -4.57 -11.40 26.85
CA VAL A 87 -4.58 -12.35 25.74
C VAL A 87 -3.14 -12.75 25.42
N SER A 88 -2.93 -13.97 24.94
CA SER A 88 -1.60 -14.45 24.54
C SER A 88 -0.91 -13.46 23.58
N PRO A 89 0.31 -12.98 23.89
CA PRO A 89 1.02 -12.04 23.02
C PRO A 89 1.39 -12.66 21.68
N SER A 90 1.67 -13.97 21.61
CA SER A 90 1.94 -14.67 20.35
C SER A 90 0.71 -14.69 19.44
N LEU A 91 -0.49 -14.86 20.02
CA LEU A 91 -1.75 -14.75 19.27
C LEU A 91 -1.97 -13.32 18.78
N GLY A 92 -1.74 -12.33 19.66
CA GLY A 92 -1.82 -10.92 19.32
C GLY A 92 -0.93 -10.56 18.14
N HIS A 93 0.32 -11.03 18.16
CA HIS A 93 1.31 -10.84 17.10
C HIS A 93 0.91 -11.53 15.80
N ALA A 94 0.59 -12.82 15.84
CA ALA A 94 0.19 -13.56 14.65
C ALA A 94 -1.00 -12.88 13.95
N ALA A 95 -2.00 -12.45 14.73
CA ALA A 95 -3.17 -11.76 14.19
C ALA A 95 -2.80 -10.46 13.44
N VAL A 96 -1.99 -9.58 14.03
CA VAL A 96 -1.60 -8.32 13.36
C VAL A 96 -0.65 -8.52 12.18
N MET A 97 0.16 -9.59 12.20
CA MET A 97 1.04 -9.92 11.07
C MET A 97 0.29 -10.50 9.88
N SER A 98 -0.74 -11.31 10.13
CA SER A 98 -1.54 -11.94 9.07
C SER A 98 -2.65 -11.02 8.55
N PHE A 99 -3.36 -10.36 9.44
CA PHE A 99 -4.59 -9.64 9.11
C PHE A 99 -4.53 -8.13 9.39
N GLY A 100 -3.48 -7.66 10.06
CA GLY A 100 -3.29 -6.25 10.39
C GLY A 100 -3.04 -5.39 9.15
N PHE A 101 -1.78 -5.33 8.75
CA PHE A 101 -1.33 -4.42 7.69
C PHE A 101 -1.48 -5.02 6.28
N ILE A 102 -1.50 -6.36 6.14
CA ILE A 102 -1.58 -7.02 4.84
C ILE A 102 -2.83 -6.61 4.06
N PRO A 103 -4.06 -6.65 4.63
CA PRO A 103 -5.26 -6.21 3.91
C PRO A 103 -5.22 -4.74 3.49
N LEU A 104 -4.56 -3.87 4.25
CA LEU A 104 -4.38 -2.45 3.89
C LEU A 104 -3.50 -2.28 2.64
N PHE A 105 -2.41 -3.06 2.54
CA PHE A 105 -1.59 -3.11 1.32
C PHE A 105 -2.40 -3.61 0.12
N PHE A 106 -3.13 -4.72 0.29
CA PHE A 106 -3.98 -5.24 -0.78
C PHE A 106 -5.03 -4.23 -1.21
N THR A 107 -5.67 -3.52 -0.29
CA THR A 107 -6.65 -2.48 -0.61
C THR A 107 -6.02 -1.37 -1.44
N GLY A 108 -4.87 -0.84 -1.03
CA GLY A 108 -4.18 0.22 -1.78
C GLY A 108 -3.81 -0.20 -3.20
N PHE A 109 -3.31 -1.42 -3.36
CA PHE A 109 -2.98 -2.01 -4.65
C PHE A 109 -4.23 -2.23 -5.50
N LEU A 110 -5.23 -2.92 -4.96
CA LEU A 110 -6.38 -3.42 -5.69
C LEU A 110 -7.29 -2.28 -6.18
N PHE A 111 -7.49 -1.23 -5.39
CA PHE A 111 -8.26 -0.05 -5.84
C PHE A 111 -7.49 0.87 -6.80
N THR A 112 -6.20 0.62 -7.02
CA THR A 112 -5.41 1.35 -8.01
C THR A 112 -5.23 0.55 -9.31
N ALA A 113 -4.98 -0.76 -9.19
CA ALA A 113 -4.72 -1.67 -10.30
C ALA A 113 -6.00 -2.35 -10.81
N GLY A 114 -6.88 -2.77 -9.91
CA GLY A 114 -8.13 -3.48 -10.21
C GLY A 114 -9.01 -2.75 -11.22
N PRO A 115 -9.38 -1.47 -11.00
CA PRO A 115 -10.17 -0.72 -11.98
C PRO A 115 -9.53 -0.65 -13.37
N LYS A 116 -8.19 -0.58 -13.44
CA LYS A 116 -7.45 -0.57 -14.70
C LYS A 116 -7.50 -1.92 -15.40
N TRP A 117 -7.41 -3.02 -14.66
CA TRP A 117 -7.55 -4.37 -15.20
C TRP A 117 -8.96 -4.66 -15.71
N LEU A 118 -9.97 -4.09 -15.04
CA LEU A 118 -11.39 -4.22 -15.41
C LEU A 118 -11.85 -3.16 -16.43
N ALA A 119 -10.99 -2.23 -16.83
CA ALA A 119 -11.31 -1.10 -17.69
C ALA A 119 -12.50 -0.23 -17.20
N VAL A 120 -12.70 -0.15 -15.88
CA VAL A 120 -13.73 0.69 -15.22
C VAL A 120 -13.10 1.92 -14.57
N ARG A 121 -13.94 2.90 -14.22
CA ARG A 121 -13.48 4.08 -13.48
C ARG A 121 -13.20 3.70 -12.02
N GLY A 122 -11.96 3.92 -11.57
CA GLY A 122 -11.59 3.69 -10.17
C GLY A 122 -12.25 4.71 -9.22
N PRO A 123 -12.50 4.32 -7.96
CA PRO A 123 -13.10 5.22 -6.98
C PRO A 123 -12.08 6.23 -6.48
N GLU A 124 -12.61 7.34 -5.99
CA GLU A 124 -11.81 8.38 -5.35
C GLU A 124 -11.29 7.91 -3.98
N ALA A 125 -10.09 8.33 -3.59
CA ALA A 125 -9.44 7.86 -2.36
C ALA A 125 -10.24 8.19 -1.08
N HIS A 126 -11.06 9.24 -1.09
CA HIS A 126 -11.88 9.63 0.06
C HIS A 126 -12.92 8.56 0.43
N ALA A 127 -13.40 7.78 -0.53
CA ALA A 127 -14.35 6.69 -0.30
C ALA A 127 -13.75 5.57 0.56
N LEU A 128 -12.42 5.44 0.56
CA LEU A 128 -11.69 4.44 1.32
C LEU A 128 -11.29 4.91 2.73
N VAL A 129 -11.47 6.19 3.07
CA VAL A 129 -11.00 6.72 4.35
C VAL A 129 -11.68 6.04 5.54
N ALA A 130 -13.02 6.01 5.56
CA ALA A 130 -13.76 5.41 6.66
C ALA A 130 -13.40 3.92 6.87
N PRO A 131 -13.48 3.03 5.85
CA PRO A 131 -13.17 1.61 6.07
C PRO A 131 -11.70 1.37 6.44
N LEU A 132 -10.75 2.14 5.88
CA LEU A 132 -9.34 2.01 6.25
C LEU A 132 -9.06 2.51 7.67
N LEU A 133 -9.72 3.57 8.13
CA LEU A 133 -9.61 4.03 9.52
C LEU A 133 -10.23 3.05 10.51
N LEU A 134 -11.36 2.41 10.17
CA LEU A 134 -11.90 1.32 10.99
C LEU A 134 -10.91 0.17 11.08
N GLN A 135 -10.26 -0.19 9.97
CA GLN A 135 -9.29 -1.27 9.98
C GLN A 135 -8.04 -0.93 10.80
N THR A 136 -7.41 0.22 10.56
CA THR A 136 -6.23 0.64 11.32
C THR A 136 -6.57 0.86 12.80
N GLY A 137 -7.68 1.55 13.09
CA GLY A 137 -8.13 1.81 14.45
C GLY A 137 -8.51 0.55 15.21
N GLY A 138 -9.22 -0.38 14.58
CA GLY A 138 -9.58 -1.68 15.16
C GLY A 138 -8.35 -2.49 15.56
N TRP A 139 -7.30 -2.49 14.73
CA TRP A 139 -6.03 -3.15 15.07
C TRP A 139 -5.24 -2.43 16.18
N MET A 140 -5.32 -1.10 16.28
CA MET A 140 -4.75 -0.37 17.44
C MET A 140 -5.48 -0.75 18.74
N VAL A 141 -6.82 -0.83 18.69
CA VAL A 141 -7.64 -1.27 19.83
C VAL A 141 -7.37 -2.72 20.18
N TRP A 142 -7.14 -3.60 19.19
CA TRP A 142 -6.73 -4.98 19.40
C TRP A 142 -5.42 -5.06 20.19
N LEU A 143 -4.38 -4.32 19.79
CA LEU A 143 -3.08 -4.30 20.48
C LEU A 143 -3.23 -3.80 21.92
N LEU A 144 -4.05 -2.78 22.16
CA LEU A 144 -4.35 -2.31 23.51
C LEU A 144 -5.11 -3.39 24.31
N GLY A 145 -6.10 -4.04 23.69
CA GLY A 145 -6.89 -5.09 24.31
C GLY A 145 -6.06 -6.30 24.76
N VAL A 146 -5.01 -6.66 24.00
CA VAL A 146 -4.09 -7.75 24.38
C VAL A 146 -3.53 -7.56 25.79
N HIS A 147 -3.30 -6.31 26.19
CA HIS A 147 -2.84 -5.97 27.53
C HIS A 147 -3.99 -5.78 28.54
N LEU A 148 -5.11 -5.21 28.12
CA LEU A 148 -6.16 -4.77 29.04
C LEU A 148 -7.26 -5.80 29.30
N SER A 149 -7.86 -6.38 28.25
CA SER A 149 -8.94 -7.37 28.39
C SER A 149 -9.26 -8.07 27.07
N LEU A 150 -9.73 -9.32 27.16
CA LEU A 150 -10.25 -10.07 26.02
C LEU A 150 -11.40 -9.34 25.31
N GLY A 151 -12.30 -8.68 26.06
CA GLY A 151 -13.42 -7.95 25.48
C GLY A 151 -12.97 -6.82 24.56
N LEU A 152 -11.96 -6.04 24.98
CA LEU A 152 -11.42 -4.97 24.15
C LEU A 152 -10.70 -5.52 22.91
N THR A 153 -9.98 -6.63 23.03
CA THR A 153 -9.38 -7.34 21.88
C THR A 153 -10.45 -7.73 20.86
N LEU A 154 -11.54 -8.35 21.31
CA LEU A 154 -12.64 -8.78 20.43
C LEU A 154 -13.32 -7.60 19.75
N VAL A 155 -13.57 -6.50 20.48
CA VAL A 155 -14.12 -5.26 19.90
C VAL A 155 -13.19 -4.71 18.82
N GLY A 156 -11.88 -4.62 19.10
CA GLY A 156 -10.90 -4.16 18.11
C GLY A 156 -10.90 -5.03 16.85
N GLY A 157 -10.93 -6.37 17.02
CA GLY A 157 -11.01 -7.32 15.92
C GLY A 157 -12.30 -7.19 15.11
N ALA A 158 -13.45 -7.02 15.77
CA ALA A 158 -14.73 -6.83 15.11
C ALA A 158 -14.78 -5.52 14.30
N VAL A 159 -14.25 -4.42 14.86
CA VAL A 159 -14.13 -3.13 14.16
C VAL A 159 -13.23 -3.27 12.93
N ALA A 160 -12.09 -3.97 13.07
CA ALA A 160 -11.18 -4.20 11.95
C ALA A 160 -11.82 -5.07 10.85
N LEU A 161 -12.57 -6.09 11.23
CA LEU A 161 -13.31 -6.95 10.31
C LEU A 161 -14.43 -6.18 9.59
N LEU A 162 -15.12 -5.27 10.28
CA LEU A 162 -16.15 -4.43 9.68
C LEU A 162 -15.53 -3.48 8.63
N GLY A 163 -14.36 -2.90 8.92
CA GLY A 163 -13.56 -2.15 7.95
C GLY A 163 -13.23 -3.00 6.72
N LEU A 164 -12.74 -4.23 6.92
CA LEU A 164 -12.42 -5.15 5.83
C LEU A 164 -13.64 -5.51 4.97
N ALA A 165 -14.76 -5.86 5.60
CA ALA A 165 -15.99 -6.23 4.92
C ALA A 165 -16.51 -5.06 4.06
N TRP A 166 -16.37 -3.83 4.56
CA TRP A 166 -16.73 -2.64 3.81
C TRP A 166 -15.79 -2.43 2.60
N VAL A 167 -14.47 -2.59 2.76
CA VAL A 167 -13.55 -2.57 1.61
C VAL A 167 -13.95 -3.58 0.54
N VAL A 168 -14.27 -4.81 0.94
CA VAL A 168 -14.69 -5.88 0.03
C VAL A 168 -15.99 -5.50 -0.68
N ALA A 169 -16.98 -4.96 0.03
CA ALA A 169 -18.24 -4.50 -0.55
C ALA A 169 -18.02 -3.38 -1.58
N LEU A 170 -17.15 -2.41 -1.29
CA LEU A 170 -16.77 -1.36 -2.23
C LEU A 170 -16.09 -1.92 -3.49
N PHE A 171 -15.26 -2.96 -3.33
CA PHE A 171 -14.54 -3.55 -4.45
C PHE A 171 -15.45 -4.38 -5.36
N ILE A 172 -16.39 -5.13 -4.79
CA ILE A 172 -17.37 -5.91 -5.54
C ILE A 172 -18.32 -5.00 -6.33
N GLY A 173 -18.56 -3.78 -5.86
CA GLY A 173 -19.42 -2.79 -6.53
C GLY A 173 -18.74 -1.98 -7.65
N LEU A 174 -17.51 -2.31 -8.05
CA LEU A 174 -16.76 -1.61 -9.12
C LEU A 174 -17.18 -1.99 -10.53
#